data_AF-A0A1H0M5M3-F1
#
_entry.id   AF-A0A1H0M5M3-F1
#
_cell.length_a   1.000
_cell.length_b   1.000
_cell.length_c   1.000
_cell.angle_alpha   90.00
_cell.angle_beta   90.00
_cell.angle_gamma   90.00
#
_symmetry.space_group_name_H-M   'P 1'
#
loop_
_entity.id
_entity.type
_entity.pdbx_description
1 polymer ?
#
loop_
_entity_poly.entity_id
_entity_poly.type
_entity_poly.pdbx_seq_one_letter_code
_entity_poly.pdbx_strand_id
1 'polypeptide(L)'
;MAEPRTPRLDTPRSTRRRLVRRPAFNPDTFGLFAEQFARFMGTATFLIYMTGFVLLWVGWNALAPDDSRWDAYPFIFLTLMLSLQASYAAPLILLAQNRQEQRDKVIAEQDRQANARAHADMEFLAREVASLRMAVGEVTTRDFLRSELRALLADLDERAQDAPPEDAPEGKQSHPTAASGPDSTAT
;
A
#
# COMPACT_ATOMS: atom_id res chain seq x y z
N MET A 1 25.07 54.25 -36.55
CA MET A 1 25.94 53.15 -36.09
C MET A 1 25.04 51.97 -35.76
N ALA A 2 25.00 50.95 -36.62
CA ALA A 2 24.25 49.72 -36.39
C ALA A 2 25.24 48.56 -36.44
N GLU A 3 25.43 47.90 -35.30
CA GLU A 3 26.34 46.76 -35.14
C GLU A 3 25.76 45.50 -35.83
N PRO A 4 26.56 44.75 -36.61
CA PRO A 4 26.12 43.48 -37.15
C PRO A 4 26.21 42.41 -36.04
N ARG A 5 25.05 41.90 -35.61
CA ARG A 5 24.96 40.78 -34.66
C ARG A 5 25.53 39.51 -35.32
N THR A 6 26.64 39.01 -34.82
CA THR A 6 27.20 37.72 -35.23
C THR A 6 26.32 36.57 -34.71
N PRO A 7 26.09 35.51 -35.51
CA PRO A 7 25.31 34.35 -35.07
C PRO A 7 26.15 33.48 -34.11
N ARG A 8 25.66 33.28 -32.89
CA ARG A 8 26.27 32.40 -31.89
C ARG A 8 26.31 30.95 -32.39
N LEU A 9 27.51 30.38 -32.43
CA LEU A 9 27.85 29.03 -32.89
C LEU A 9 27.71 27.95 -31.79
N ASP A 10 26.83 28.15 -30.80
CA ASP A 10 26.76 27.29 -29.60
C ASP A 10 25.55 26.35 -29.55
N THR A 11 24.90 26.06 -30.68
CA THR A 11 23.89 25.00 -30.72
C THR A 11 24.52 23.73 -31.25
N PRO A 12 24.80 22.70 -30.42
CA PRO A 12 25.24 21.42 -30.94
C PRO A 12 24.14 20.86 -31.84
N ARG A 13 24.38 20.85 -33.16
CA ARG A 13 23.52 20.17 -34.13
C ARG A 13 23.56 18.68 -33.79
N SER A 14 22.55 18.22 -33.06
CA SER A 14 22.29 16.80 -32.83
C SER A 14 21.86 16.17 -34.16
N THR A 15 22.85 15.88 -35.01
CA THR A 15 22.68 15.10 -36.23
C THR A 15 22.55 13.63 -35.82
N ARG A 16 21.47 13.29 -35.11
CA ARG A 16 21.13 11.91 -34.81
C ARG A 16 20.52 11.33 -36.07
N ARG A 17 21.37 10.81 -36.96
CA ARG A 17 20.95 9.91 -38.06
C ARG A 17 20.19 8.75 -37.42
N ARG A 18 18.85 8.87 -37.38
CA ARG A 18 17.95 7.80 -36.96
C ARG A 18 17.79 6.84 -38.14
N LEU A 19 18.88 6.15 -38.49
CA LEU A 19 18.94 5.23 -39.63
C LEU A 19 18.38 3.84 -39.29
N VAL A 20 18.05 3.58 -38.02
CA VAL A 20 17.47 2.30 -37.60
C VAL A 20 15.96 2.49 -37.45
N ARG A 21 15.23 2.12 -38.50
CA ARG A 21 13.78 1.84 -38.42
C ARG A 21 13.63 0.62 -37.52
N ARG A 22 13.56 0.83 -36.20
CA ARG A 22 13.18 -0.23 -35.26
C ARG A 22 11.87 -0.82 -35.78
N PRO A 23 11.79 -2.12 -36.09
CA PRO A 23 10.52 -2.72 -36.44
C PRO A 23 9.59 -2.48 -35.25
N ALA A 24 8.51 -1.73 -35.49
CA ALA A 24 7.47 -1.52 -34.51
C ALA A 24 6.70 -2.83 -34.40
N PHE A 25 7.22 -3.73 -33.55
CA PHE A 25 6.53 -4.93 -33.16
C PHE A 25 5.27 -4.47 -32.41
N ASN A 26 4.08 -4.70 -32.97
CA ASN A 26 2.83 -4.22 -32.38
C ASN A 26 2.64 -4.89 -31.02
N PRO A 27 2.80 -4.16 -29.90
CA PRO A 27 2.79 -4.75 -28.56
C PRO A 27 1.39 -5.26 -28.14
N ASP A 28 0.35 -4.77 -28.81
CA ASP A 28 -1.05 -5.07 -28.48
C ASP A 28 -1.47 -6.47 -28.95
N THR A 29 -1.13 -6.85 -30.19
CA THR A 29 -1.46 -8.18 -30.72
C THR A 29 -0.71 -9.27 -29.97
N PHE A 30 0.58 -9.09 -29.71
CA PHE A 30 1.38 -10.02 -28.90
C PHE A 30 0.91 -10.13 -27.46
N GLY A 31 0.29 -9.08 -26.91
CA GLY A 31 -0.28 -9.11 -25.57
C GLY A 31 -1.45 -10.08 -25.45
N LEU A 32 -2.39 -10.01 -26.41
CA LEU A 32 -3.55 -10.89 -26.47
C LEU A 32 -3.13 -12.35 -26.73
N PHE A 33 -2.17 -12.57 -27.64
CA PHE A 33 -1.63 -13.91 -27.88
C PHE A 33 -0.94 -14.49 -26.64
N ALA A 34 -0.12 -13.70 -25.94
CA ALA A 34 0.58 -14.15 -24.75
C ALA A 34 -0.38 -14.46 -23.60
N GLU A 35 -1.44 -13.68 -23.42
CA GLU A 35 -2.47 -13.93 -22.40
C GLU A 35 -3.23 -15.24 -22.68
N GLN A 36 -3.59 -15.48 -23.94
CA GLN A 36 -4.24 -16.73 -24.35
C GLN A 36 -3.30 -17.94 -24.21
N PHE A 37 -2.03 -17.77 -24.60
CA PHE A 37 -1.00 -18.81 -24.44
C PHE A 37 -0.75 -19.14 -22.96
N ALA A 38 -0.66 -18.14 -22.09
CA ALA A 38 -0.47 -18.32 -20.66
C ALA A 38 -1.65 -19.08 -20.02
N ARG A 39 -2.89 -18.72 -20.38
CA ARG A 39 -4.09 -19.44 -19.94
C ARG A 39 -4.13 -20.88 -20.44
N PHE A 40 -3.71 -21.10 -21.69
CA PHE A 40 -3.69 -22.43 -22.30
C PHE A 40 -2.63 -23.35 -21.68
N MET A 41 -1.41 -22.83 -21.47
CA MET A 41 -0.29 -23.59 -20.90
C MET A 41 -0.43 -23.86 -19.39
N GLY A 42 -1.12 -22.97 -18.66
CA GLY A 42 -1.36 -23.14 -17.22
C GLY A 42 -2.46 -24.13 -16.85
N THR A 43 -3.21 -24.65 -17.84
CA THR A 43 -4.34 -25.57 -17.61
C THR A 43 -3.95 -27.01 -17.99
N ALA A 44 -4.43 -28.01 -17.23
CA ALA A 44 -4.23 -29.44 -17.53
C ALA A 44 -4.72 -29.86 -18.93
N THR A 45 -5.58 -29.06 -19.55
CA THR A 45 -6.10 -29.24 -20.90
C THR A 45 -5.00 -29.36 -21.97
N PHE A 46 -3.89 -28.60 -21.87
CA PHE A 46 -2.80 -28.71 -22.84
C PHE A 46 -2.18 -30.11 -22.86
N LEU A 47 -1.91 -30.67 -21.67
CA LEU A 47 -1.34 -32.01 -21.54
C LEU A 47 -2.29 -33.07 -22.11
N ILE A 48 -3.59 -32.95 -21.85
CA ILE A 48 -4.61 -33.87 -22.39
C ILE A 48 -4.61 -33.83 -23.92
N TYR A 49 -4.60 -32.65 -24.54
CA TYR A 49 -4.55 -32.51 -25.99
C TYR A 49 -3.25 -33.09 -26.58
N MET A 50 -2.09 -32.82 -25.96
CA MET A 50 -0.80 -33.35 -26.43
C MET A 50 -0.73 -34.86 -26.32
N THR A 51 -1.17 -35.43 -25.18
CA THR A 51 -1.23 -36.88 -25.01
C THR A 51 -2.20 -37.52 -26.01
N GLY A 52 -3.37 -36.93 -26.21
CA GLY A 52 -4.34 -37.40 -27.21
C GLY A 52 -3.78 -37.37 -28.64
N PHE A 53 -3.07 -36.30 -28.99
CA PHE A 53 -2.39 -36.19 -30.29
C PHE A 53 -1.35 -37.29 -30.49
N VAL A 54 -0.47 -37.52 -29.50
CA VAL A 54 0.55 -38.57 -29.56
C VAL A 54 -0.09 -39.96 -29.66
N LEU A 55 -1.12 -40.24 -28.85
CA LEU A 55 -1.83 -41.52 -28.89
C LEU A 55 -2.54 -41.73 -30.23
N LEU A 56 -3.17 -40.70 -30.78
CA LEU A 56 -3.82 -40.77 -32.09
C LEU A 56 -2.80 -41.03 -33.20
N TRP A 57 -1.65 -40.36 -33.17
CA TRP A 57 -0.58 -40.55 -34.14
C TRP A 57 0.00 -41.96 -34.10
N VAL A 58 0.34 -42.43 -32.90
CA VAL A 58 0.87 -43.78 -32.68
C VAL A 58 -0.18 -44.82 -33.06
N GLY A 59 -1.44 -44.63 -32.64
CA GLY A 59 -2.56 -45.51 -32.97
C GLY A 59 -2.79 -45.62 -34.47
N TRP A 60 -2.81 -44.48 -35.17
CA TRP A 60 -2.94 -44.43 -36.63
C TRP A 60 -1.80 -45.20 -37.31
N ASN A 61 -0.55 -44.92 -36.95
CA ASN A 61 0.60 -45.54 -37.59
C ASN A 61 0.83 -47.01 -37.18
N ALA A 62 0.33 -47.44 -36.02
CA ALA A 62 0.42 -48.83 -35.56
C ALA A 62 -0.68 -49.71 -36.15
N LEU A 63 -1.91 -49.17 -36.31
CA LEU A 63 -3.07 -49.92 -36.80
C LEU A 63 -3.26 -49.84 -38.32
N ALA A 64 -2.59 -48.88 -38.99
CA ALA A 64 -2.68 -48.75 -40.45
C ALA A 64 -2.01 -49.95 -41.17
N PRO A 65 -2.57 -50.40 -42.32
CA PRO A 65 -1.93 -51.35 -43.22
C PRO A 65 -0.56 -50.84 -43.69
N ASP A 66 0.36 -51.75 -44.02
CA ASP A 66 1.77 -51.43 -44.37
C ASP A 66 1.89 -50.34 -45.46
N ASP A 67 0.96 -50.31 -46.42
CA ASP A 67 0.95 -49.32 -47.51
C ASP A 67 0.55 -47.90 -47.10
N SER A 68 -0.05 -47.71 -45.92
CA SER A 68 -0.58 -46.42 -45.46
C SER A 68 0.09 -45.91 -44.18
N ARG A 69 1.16 -46.57 -43.71
CA ARG A 69 1.97 -46.12 -42.57
C ARG A 69 2.90 -45.00 -43.01
N TRP A 70 2.59 -43.78 -42.57
CA TRP A 70 3.41 -42.61 -42.88
C TRP A 70 4.65 -42.49 -41.97
N ASP A 71 4.59 -43.07 -40.77
CA ASP A 71 5.65 -43.00 -39.76
C ASP A 71 5.75 -44.34 -39.00
N ALA A 72 6.44 -45.33 -39.59
CA ALA A 72 6.66 -46.63 -38.96
C ALA A 72 7.60 -46.54 -37.74
N TYR A 73 7.50 -47.52 -36.83
CA TYR A 73 8.40 -47.62 -35.67
C TYR A 73 9.86 -47.53 -36.14
N PRO A 74 10.68 -46.58 -35.63
CA PRO A 74 10.60 -45.90 -34.32
C PRO A 74 9.94 -44.49 -34.28
N PHE A 75 9.06 -44.13 -35.23
CA PHE A 75 8.35 -42.84 -35.28
C PHE A 75 9.28 -41.61 -35.44
N ILE A 76 10.04 -41.58 -36.52
CA ILE A 76 11.03 -40.52 -36.77
C ILE A 76 10.36 -39.17 -37.00
N PHE A 77 9.21 -39.12 -37.68
CA PHE A 77 8.52 -37.86 -37.96
C PHE A 77 7.92 -37.26 -36.71
N LEU A 78 7.28 -38.09 -35.87
CA LEU A 78 6.81 -37.64 -34.56
C LEU A 78 7.96 -37.06 -33.73
N THR A 79 9.10 -37.73 -33.70
CA THR A 79 10.27 -37.28 -32.95
C THR A 79 10.84 -35.96 -33.49
N LEU A 80 10.96 -35.82 -34.81
CA LEU A 80 11.41 -34.58 -35.44
C LEU A 80 10.45 -33.43 -35.15
N MET A 81 9.15 -33.67 -35.20
CA MET A 81 8.15 -32.64 -34.90
C MET A 81 8.17 -32.23 -33.43
N LEU A 82 8.30 -33.17 -32.49
CA LEU A 82 8.42 -32.86 -31.06
C LEU A 82 9.71 -32.09 -30.74
N SER A 83 10.83 -32.45 -31.37
CA SER A 83 12.10 -31.72 -31.16
C SER A 83 12.04 -30.29 -31.72
N LEU A 84 11.42 -30.09 -32.90
CA LEU A 84 11.15 -28.77 -33.43
C LEU A 84 10.19 -27.97 -32.53
N GLN A 85 9.15 -28.62 -32.01
CA GLN A 85 8.17 -28.02 -31.09
C GLN A 85 8.85 -27.51 -29.81
N ALA A 86 9.79 -28.26 -29.24
CA ALA A 86 10.58 -27.81 -28.10
C ALA A 86 11.51 -26.64 -28.47
N SER A 87 12.16 -26.72 -29.63
CA SER A 87 13.12 -25.70 -30.10
C SER A 87 12.47 -24.33 -30.34
N TYR A 88 11.29 -24.28 -30.95
CA TYR A 88 10.59 -22.99 -31.16
C TYR A 88 9.90 -22.45 -29.89
N ALA A 89 9.63 -23.30 -28.91
CA ALA A 89 9.04 -22.87 -27.64
C ALA A 89 10.00 -21.98 -26.85
N ALA A 90 11.29 -22.31 -26.82
CA ALA A 90 12.31 -21.55 -26.09
C ALA A 90 12.35 -20.04 -26.43
N PRO A 91 12.46 -19.61 -27.71
CA PRO A 91 12.47 -18.19 -28.05
C PRO A 91 11.12 -17.50 -27.74
N LEU A 92 9.99 -18.19 -27.91
CA LEU A 92 8.68 -17.63 -27.55
C LEU A 92 8.53 -17.42 -26.05
N ILE A 93 9.02 -18.37 -25.25
CA ILE A 93 9.06 -18.25 -23.79
C ILE A 93 9.96 -17.08 -23.39
N LEU A 94 11.13 -16.92 -24.00
CA LEU A 94 12.03 -15.79 -23.74
C LEU A 94 11.38 -14.43 -24.07
N LEU A 95 10.63 -14.34 -25.17
CA LEU A 95 9.87 -13.15 -25.53
C LEU A 95 8.75 -12.85 -24.52
N ALA A 96 8.04 -13.87 -24.06
CA ALA A 96 7.01 -13.73 -23.05
C ALA A 96 7.58 -13.30 -21.69
N GLN A 97 8.70 -13.91 -21.28
CA GLN A 97 9.41 -13.61 -20.03
C GLN A 97 9.96 -12.18 -20.03
N ASN A 98 10.61 -11.73 -21.11
CA ASN A 98 11.09 -10.35 -21.22
C ASN A 98 9.97 -9.33 -20.96
N ARG A 99 8.75 -9.59 -21.44
CA ARG A 99 7.61 -8.70 -21.21
C ARG A 99 7.07 -8.76 -19.78
N GLN A 100 7.04 -9.95 -19.17
CA GLN A 100 6.67 -10.09 -17.75
C GLN A 100 7.67 -9.33 -16.87
N GLU A 101 8.98 -9.50 -17.09
CA GLU A 101 10.01 -8.79 -16.34
C GLU A 101 9.91 -7.26 -16.48
N GLN A 102 9.53 -6.73 -17.66
CA GLN A 102 9.31 -5.28 -17.80
C GLN A 102 8.13 -4.80 -16.95
N ARG A 103 7.03 -5.56 -16.90
CA ARG A 103 5.87 -5.22 -16.06
C ARG A 103 6.24 -5.28 -14.58
N ASP A 104 6.94 -6.33 -14.17
CA ASP A 104 7.36 -6.53 -12.79
C ASP A 104 8.31 -5.41 -12.33
N LYS A 105 9.20 -4.95 -13.21
CA LYS A 105 10.06 -3.78 -12.95
C LYS A 105 9.25 -2.51 -12.70
N VAL A 106 8.26 -2.22 -13.54
CA VAL A 106 7.41 -1.02 -13.37
C VAL A 106 6.62 -1.10 -12.07
N ILE A 107 6.05 -2.26 -11.74
CA ILE A 107 5.32 -2.47 -10.49
C ILE A 107 6.27 -2.27 -9.30
N ALA A 108 7.48 -2.82 -9.33
CA ALA A 108 8.47 -2.67 -8.27
C ALA A 108 8.93 -1.21 -8.10
N GLU A 109 9.08 -0.45 -9.18
CA GLU A 109 9.40 0.98 -9.11
C GLU A 109 8.28 1.80 -8.49
N GLN A 110 7.02 1.52 -8.86
CA GLN A 110 5.85 2.17 -8.27
C GLN A 110 5.72 1.85 -6.79
N ASP A 111 5.92 0.59 -6.41
CA ASP A 111 5.87 0.15 -5.01
C ASP A 111 6.95 0.85 -4.17
N ARG A 112 8.18 0.96 -4.69
CA ARG A 112 9.25 1.73 -4.03
C ARG A 112 8.87 3.20 -3.84
N GLN A 113 8.28 3.86 -4.84
CA GLN A 113 7.84 5.24 -4.72
C GLN A 113 6.69 5.40 -3.72
N ALA A 114 5.73 4.48 -3.73
CA ALA A 114 4.63 4.47 -2.77
C ALA A 114 5.14 4.29 -1.34
N ASN A 115 6.07 3.36 -1.12
CA ASN A 115 6.65 3.12 0.19
C ASN A 115 7.47 4.32 0.69
N ALA A 116 8.22 4.99 -0.19
CA ALA A 116 8.93 6.21 0.16
C ALA A 116 7.98 7.35 0.58
N ARG A 117 6.84 7.50 -0.10
CA ARG A 117 5.80 8.47 0.27
C ARG A 117 5.15 8.10 1.60
N ALA A 118 4.81 6.82 1.80
CA ALA A 118 4.23 6.34 3.05
C ALA A 118 5.16 6.57 4.26
N HIS A 119 6.47 6.37 4.09
CA HIS A 119 7.46 6.71 5.11
C HIS A 119 7.48 8.22 5.42
N ALA A 120 7.47 9.08 4.41
CA ALA A 120 7.42 10.53 4.60
C ALA A 120 6.13 11.00 5.28
N ASP A 121 4.99 10.44 4.89
CA ASP A 121 3.69 10.74 5.50
C ASP A 121 3.66 10.30 6.98
N MET A 122 4.26 9.15 7.29
CA MET A 122 4.39 8.67 8.67
C MET A 122 5.28 9.60 9.50
N GLU A 123 6.42 10.06 8.95
CA GLU A 123 7.28 11.04 9.62
C GLU A 123 6.56 12.37 9.85
N PHE A 124 5.79 12.83 8.86
CA PHE A 124 4.99 14.04 8.97
C PHE A 124 3.93 13.90 10.08
N LEU A 125 3.14 12.83 10.05
CA LEU A 125 2.14 12.54 11.07
C LEU A 125 2.77 12.39 12.45
N ALA A 126 3.95 11.77 12.57
CA ALA A 126 4.65 11.65 13.85
C ALA A 126 5.07 13.02 14.39
N ARG A 127 5.55 13.93 13.54
CA ARG A 127 5.86 15.31 13.92
C ARG A 127 4.61 16.09 14.32
N GLU A 128 3.52 15.93 13.58
CA GLU A 128 2.25 16.60 13.86
C GLU A 128 1.61 16.10 15.16
N VAL A 129 1.71 14.80 15.45
CA VAL A 129 1.26 14.23 16.73
C VAL A 129 2.15 14.71 17.87
N ALA A 130 3.46 14.84 17.66
CA ALA A 130 4.36 15.39 18.67
C ALA A 130 4.07 16.87 18.97
N SER A 131 3.83 17.69 17.95
CA SER A 131 3.47 19.11 18.12
C SER A 131 2.11 19.26 18.80
N LEU A 132 1.11 18.46 18.39
CA LEU A 132 -0.20 18.43 19.04
C LEU A 132 -0.09 18.00 20.52
N ARG A 133 0.73 16.99 20.83
CA ARG A 133 0.98 16.56 22.21
C ARG A 133 1.61 17.66 23.06
N MET A 134 2.56 18.43 22.51
CA MET A 134 3.17 19.57 23.22
C MET A 134 2.12 20.67 23.47
N ALA A 135 1.35 21.06 22.46
CA ALA A 135 0.31 22.07 22.58
C ALA A 135 -0.78 21.68 23.59
N VAL A 136 -1.24 20.42 23.59
CA VAL A 136 -2.19 19.91 24.60
C VAL A 136 -1.54 19.83 25.98
N GLY A 137 -0.26 19.46 26.05
CA GLY A 137 0.51 19.43 27.29
C GLY A 137 0.56 20.79 28.00
N GLU A 138 0.73 21.88 27.26
CA GLU A 138 0.71 23.25 27.81
C GLU A 138 -0.67 23.64 28.35
N VAL A 139 -1.75 23.35 27.60
CA VAL A 139 -3.14 23.70 27.97
C VAL A 139 -3.67 22.86 29.14
N THR A 140 -3.09 21.68 29.39
CA THR A 140 -3.52 20.77 30.46
C THR A 140 -2.54 20.75 31.64
N THR A 141 -1.88 21.87 31.94
CA THR A 141 -1.12 21.92 33.18
C THR A 141 -2.11 21.85 34.34
N ARG A 142 -2.04 20.78 35.16
CA ARG A 142 -2.86 20.60 36.37
C ARG A 142 -2.93 21.87 37.19
N ASP A 143 -1.84 22.64 37.22
CA ASP A 143 -1.73 23.88 37.96
C ASP A 143 -2.57 25.01 37.36
N PHE A 144 -2.75 25.09 36.04
CA PHE A 144 -3.65 26.05 35.37
C PHE A 144 -5.12 25.70 35.63
N LEU A 145 -5.51 24.44 35.44
CA LEU A 145 -6.86 23.97 35.79
C LEU A 145 -7.16 24.17 37.28
N ARG A 146 -6.17 23.98 38.15
CA ARG A 146 -6.29 24.17 39.59
C ARG A 146 -6.34 25.64 39.98
N SER A 147 -5.59 26.51 39.30
CA SER A 147 -5.66 27.95 39.53
C SER A 147 -7.00 28.50 39.09
N GLU A 148 -7.55 28.06 37.94
CA GLU A 148 -8.87 28.53 37.52
C GLU A 148 -10.02 27.97 38.34
N LEU A 149 -9.96 26.70 38.75
CA LEU A 149 -10.93 26.18 39.72
C LEU A 149 -10.90 26.96 41.03
N ARG A 150 -9.71 27.35 41.51
CA ARG A 150 -9.57 28.18 42.72
C ARG A 150 -10.07 29.60 42.52
N ALA A 151 -9.77 30.22 41.38
CA ALA A 151 -10.24 31.56 41.06
C ALA A 151 -11.77 31.61 40.98
N LEU A 152 -12.38 30.63 40.31
CA LEU A 152 -13.84 30.50 40.23
C LEU A 152 -14.48 30.19 41.60
N LEU A 153 -13.86 29.33 42.41
CA LEU A 153 -14.32 29.07 43.78
C LEU A 153 -14.28 30.34 44.65
N ALA A 154 -13.20 31.13 44.55
CA ALA A 154 -13.06 32.37 45.30
C ALA A 154 -14.14 33.40 44.90
N ASP A 155 -14.42 33.56 43.60
CA ASP A 155 -15.49 34.46 43.12
C ASP A 155 -16.89 34.04 43.62
N LEU A 156 -17.14 32.73 43.78
CA LEU A 156 -18.39 32.22 44.35
C LEU A 156 -18.48 32.45 45.86
N ASP A 157 -17.39 32.25 46.61
CA ASP A 157 -17.34 32.48 48.07
C ASP A 157 -17.56 33.96 48.40
N GLU A 158 -16.97 34.88 47.61
CA GLU A 158 -17.14 36.32 47.80
C GLU A 158 -18.60 36.74 47.57
N ARG A 159 -19.27 36.18 46.55
CA ARG A 159 -20.71 36.39 46.32
C ARG A 159 -21.60 35.78 47.41
N ALA A 160 -21.18 34.68 48.03
CA ALA A 160 -21.90 34.07 49.14
C ALA A 160 -21.76 34.89 50.43
N GLN A 161 -20.63 35.58 50.63
CA GLN A 161 -20.39 36.46 51.77
C GLN A 161 -21.09 37.82 51.62
N ASP A 162 -21.17 38.34 50.40
CA ASP A 162 -21.93 39.55 50.07
C ASP A 162 -23.45 39.29 49.92
N ALA A 163 -23.88 38.03 49.99
CA ALA A 163 -25.30 37.70 50.07
C ALA A 163 -25.87 38.21 51.41
N PRO A 164 -26.89 39.10 51.40
CA PRO A 164 -27.49 39.60 52.64
C PRO A 164 -28.04 38.43 53.46
N PRO A 165 -27.95 38.47 54.81
CA PRO A 165 -28.43 37.39 55.65
C PRO A 165 -29.92 37.18 55.40
N GLU A 166 -30.27 36.05 54.80
CA GLU A 166 -31.66 35.59 54.69
C GLU A 166 -32.14 35.24 56.11
N ASP A 167 -33.19 35.94 56.55
CA ASP A 167 -33.74 35.94 57.91
C ASP A 167 -33.99 34.52 58.45
N ALA A 168 -33.22 34.09 59.46
CA ALA A 168 -33.53 32.90 60.26
C ALA A 168 -34.15 33.34 61.61
N PRO A 169 -35.36 32.89 61.97
CA PRO A 169 -36.10 33.47 63.10
C PRO A 169 -35.67 32.92 64.47
N GLU A 170 -35.76 33.83 65.44
CA GLU A 170 -35.39 33.76 66.86
C GLU A 170 -36.30 32.84 67.70
N GLY A 171 -35.72 32.11 68.67
CA GLY A 171 -36.44 31.14 69.51
C GLY A 171 -35.94 31.02 70.95
N LYS A 172 -36.16 32.09 71.73
CA LYS A 172 -36.41 32.23 73.18
C LYS A 172 -35.52 31.54 74.25
N GLN A 173 -35.19 32.39 75.22
CA GLN A 173 -34.47 32.22 76.48
C GLN A 173 -35.28 31.56 77.62
N SER A 174 -34.57 30.93 78.57
CA SER A 174 -34.82 30.91 80.03
C SER A 174 -33.84 29.89 80.68
N HIS A 175 -33.21 30.01 81.85
CA HIS A 175 -33.01 31.00 82.92
C HIS A 175 -31.90 30.38 83.82
N PRO A 176 -31.02 31.12 84.53
CA PRO A 176 -29.96 30.51 85.35
C PRO A 176 -30.40 30.28 86.81
N THR A 177 -29.95 29.19 87.45
CA THR A 177 -29.89 29.04 88.91
C THR A 177 -28.83 28.02 89.29
N ALA A 178 -27.96 28.45 90.20
CA ALA A 178 -26.82 27.74 90.76
C ALA A 178 -27.24 26.64 91.74
N ALA A 179 -26.40 25.59 91.89
CA ALA A 179 -25.95 25.06 93.18
C ALA A 179 -24.97 23.89 93.00
N SER A 180 -23.83 24.00 93.71
CA SER A 180 -23.09 22.98 94.44
C SER A 180 -22.74 21.62 93.78
N GLY A 181 -21.43 21.35 93.70
CA GLY A 181 -20.84 20.03 93.40
C GLY A 181 -20.94 19.02 94.57
N PRO A 182 -19.98 18.09 94.77
CA PRO A 182 -18.86 17.66 93.92
C PRO A 182 -18.78 16.12 93.76
N ASP A 183 -17.66 15.64 93.21
CA ASP A 183 -17.08 14.29 93.29
C ASP A 183 -17.75 13.12 92.54
N SER A 184 -17.02 12.54 91.59
CA SER A 184 -16.47 11.18 91.80
C SER A 184 -15.40 10.88 90.75
N THR A 185 -14.23 10.52 91.27
CA THR A 185 -13.17 9.73 90.67
C THR A 185 -13.66 8.34 90.24
N ALA A 186 -12.75 7.61 89.55
CA ALA A 186 -12.80 6.18 89.15
C ALA A 186 -13.45 5.92 87.78
N THR A 187 -12.87 5.18 86.82
CA THR A 187 -11.65 4.36 86.71
C THR A 187 -11.38 4.18 85.21
#